data_AF-A0A830B653-F1
#
_entry.id   AF-A0A830B653-F1
#
_cell.length_a   1.000
_cell.length_b   1.000
_cell.length_c   1.000
_cell.angle_alpha   90.00
_cell.angle_beta   90.00
_cell.angle_gamma   90.00
#
_symmetry.space_group_name_H-M   'P 1'
#
loop_
_entity.id
_entity.type
_entity.pdbx_description
1 polymer ?
#
loop_
_entity_poly.entity_id
_entity_poly.type
_entity_poly.pdbx_seq_one_letter_code
_entity_poly.pdbx_strand_id
1 'polypeptide(L)'
;MNAVCALYRQHVAARKSKGRSKTGGGCALAEYLIDGDRELRLRKSVSEVKKERPDVIGQCRKLATKLFQIYCAADEPFFGQS
;
A
#
# COMPACT_ATOMS: atom_id res chain seq x y z
N MET A 1 -5.69 -2.30 4.62
CA MET A 1 -4.30 -1.91 4.95
C MET A 1 -3.28 -2.82 4.28
N ASN A 2 -3.43 -4.15 4.34
CA ASN A 2 -2.50 -5.10 3.69
C ASN A 2 -2.20 -4.79 2.21
N ALA A 3 -3.20 -4.41 1.42
CA ALA A 3 -3.01 -4.01 0.03
C ALA A 3 -2.10 -2.77 -0.14
N VAL A 4 -2.20 -1.80 0.77
CA VAL A 4 -1.35 -0.59 0.78
C VAL A 4 0.11 -0.96 1.09
N CYS A 5 0.33 -1.85 2.06
CA CYS A 5 1.69 -2.35 2.36
C CYS A 5 2.24 -3.22 1.22
N ALA A 6 1.41 -4.05 0.57
CA ALA A 6 1.81 -4.87 -0.57
C ALA A 6 2.30 -4.01 -1.76
N LEU A 7 1.57 -2.93 -2.07
CA LEU A 7 2.02 -1.96 -3.05
C LEU A 7 3.33 -1.28 -2.66
N TYR A 8 3.47 -0.90 -1.39
CA TYR A 8 4.69 -0.28 -0.93
C TYR A 8 5.89 -1.21 -1.09
N ARG A 9 5.73 -2.51 -0.78
CA ARG A 9 6.75 -3.54 -1.04
C ARG A 9 7.11 -3.61 -2.52
N GLN A 10 6.12 -3.65 -3.41
CA GLN A 10 6.37 -3.65 -4.87
C GLN A 10 7.08 -2.37 -5.32
N HIS A 11 6.69 -1.20 -4.82
CA HIS A 11 7.33 0.07 -5.15
C HIS A 11 8.77 0.14 -4.63
N VAL A 12 9.05 -0.32 -3.41
CA VAL A 12 10.41 -0.41 -2.86
C VAL A 12 11.27 -1.40 -3.64
N ALA A 13 10.72 -2.57 -4.00
CA ALA A 13 11.41 -3.55 -4.83
C ALA A 13 11.73 -3.01 -6.24
N ALA A 14 10.76 -2.34 -6.88
CA ALA A 14 10.94 -1.69 -8.17
C ALA A 14 12.01 -0.58 -8.10
N ARG A 15 12.04 0.21 -7.02
CA ARG A 15 13.07 1.25 -6.79
C ARG A 15 14.49 0.72 -6.56
N LYS A 16 14.64 -0.53 -6.09
CA LYS A 16 15.94 -1.20 -6.04
C LYS A 16 16.44 -1.59 -7.44
N SER A 17 15.55 -1.69 -8.43
CA SER A 17 15.88 -2.10 -9.81
C SER A 17 16.08 -0.93 -10.79
N LYS A 18 15.41 0.22 -10.60
CA LYS A 18 15.59 1.45 -11.40
C LYS A 18 15.42 2.69 -10.51
N GLY A 19 16.30 3.67 -10.72
CA GLY A 19 16.45 4.87 -9.89
C GLY A 19 15.15 5.57 -9.49
N ARG A 20 15.04 5.83 -8.19
CA ARG A 20 14.23 6.81 -7.45
C ARG A 20 13.16 7.58 -8.27
N SER A 21 12.01 6.95 -8.52
CA SER A 21 10.81 7.68 -8.96
C SER A 21 10.12 8.37 -7.76
N LYS A 22 9.59 9.58 -8.00
CA LYS A 22 9.02 10.51 -7.01
C LYS A 22 7.97 9.83 -6.12
N THR A 23 8.21 9.90 -4.81
CA THR A 23 7.36 9.35 -3.75
C THR A 23 6.04 10.11 -3.66
N GLY A 24 4.93 9.49 -4.08
CA GLY A 24 3.58 9.98 -3.82
C GLY A 24 3.09 9.63 -2.40
N GLY A 25 2.04 10.32 -1.92
CA GLY A 25 1.51 10.22 -0.55
C GLY A 25 1.10 8.81 -0.06
N GLY A 26 0.99 7.82 -0.95
CA GLY A 26 0.81 6.41 -0.57
C GLY A 26 2.00 5.79 0.17
N CYS A 27 3.23 6.28 -0.06
CA CYS A 27 4.41 5.77 0.66
C CYS A 27 4.43 6.20 2.12
N ALA A 28 4.11 7.46 2.43
CA ALA A 28 4.04 7.95 3.81
C ALA A 28 2.98 7.19 4.62
N LEU A 29 1.85 6.85 3.98
CA LEU A 29 0.79 6.04 4.59
C LEU A 29 1.28 4.62 4.89
N ALA A 30 1.98 3.99 3.95
CA ALA A 30 2.51 2.64 4.12
C ALA A 30 3.65 2.60 5.16
N GLU A 31 4.53 3.58 5.19
CA GLU A 31 5.59 3.73 6.20
C GLU A 31 5.00 3.86 7.61
N TYR A 32 3.94 4.65 7.79
CA TYR A 32 3.22 4.74 9.06
C TYR A 32 2.62 3.39 9.49
N LEU A 33 2.00 2.65 8.56
CA LEU A 33 1.36 1.36 8.84
C LEU A 33 2.37 0.25 9.18
N ILE A 34 3.56 0.32 8.58
CA ILE A 34 4.67 -0.62 8.76
C ILE A 34 5.49 -0.29 10.01
N ASP A 35 5.47 0.97 10.45
CA ASP A 35 6.12 1.46 11.69
C ASP A 35 7.62 1.10 11.77
N GLY A 36 8.31 1.21 10.63
CA GLY A 36 9.74 0.90 10.53
C GLY A 36 10.09 -0.60 10.47
N ASP A 37 9.12 -1.50 10.37
CA ASP A 37 9.36 -2.93 10.20
C ASP A 37 10.17 -3.24 8.94
N ARG A 38 11.33 -3.87 9.14
CA ARG A 38 12.30 -4.19 8.08
C ARG A 38 11.78 -5.23 7.08
N GLU A 39 10.83 -6.06 7.49
CA GLU A 39 10.15 -7.03 6.63
C GLU A 39 8.93 -6.44 5.92
N LEU A 40 8.65 -5.15 6.12
CA LEU A 40 7.54 -4.41 5.52
C LEU A 40 6.17 -5.04 5.86
N ARG A 41 6.06 -5.62 7.05
CA ARG A 41 4.82 -6.18 7.62
C ARG A 41 4.01 -5.10 8.32
N LEU A 42 2.69 -5.26 8.33
CA LEU A 42 1.80 -4.36 9.06
C LEU A 42 2.08 -4.50 10.57
N ARG A 43 2.42 -3.40 11.23
CA ARG A 43 2.64 -3.37 12.68
C ARG A 43 1.51 -2.70 13.44
N LYS A 44 0.77 -1.79 12.80
CA LYS A 44 -0.39 -1.13 13.41
C LYS A 44 -1.68 -1.87 13.06
N SER A 45 -2.46 -2.22 14.07
CA SER A 45 -3.78 -2.81 13.86
C SER A 45 -4.80 -1.77 13.38
N VAL A 46 -5.88 -2.23 12.75
CA VAL A 46 -6.98 -1.34 12.31
C VAL A 46 -7.58 -0.57 13.49
N SER A 47 -7.69 -1.21 14.66
CA SER A 47 -8.25 -0.59 15.87
C SER A 47 -7.37 0.53 16.41
N GLU A 48 -6.05 0.34 16.43
CA GLU A 48 -5.09 1.37 16.84
C GLU A 48 -5.13 2.57 15.88
N VAL A 49 -5.06 2.31 14.57
CA VAL A 49 -5.12 3.38 13.58
C VAL A 49 -6.45 4.12 13.63
N LYS A 50 -7.57 3.43 13.86
CA LYS A 50 -8.88 4.07 14.00
C LYS A 50 -8.95 5.01 15.21
N LYS A 51 -8.22 4.68 16.30
CA LYS A 51 -8.17 5.49 17.53
C LYS A 51 -7.24 6.70 17.36
N GLU A 52 -6.06 6.51 16.77
CA GLU A 52 -5.05 7.56 16.66
C GLU A 52 -5.26 8.47 15.44
N ARG A 53 -5.58 7.86 14.29
CA ARG A 53 -5.64 8.52 12.98
C ARG A 53 -6.77 7.95 12.11
N PRO A 54 -8.04 8.22 12.44
CA PRO A 54 -9.18 7.73 11.65
C PRO A 54 -9.15 8.20 10.18
N ASP A 55 -8.48 9.32 9.89
CA ASP A 55 -8.24 9.84 8.55
C ASP A 55 -7.44 8.87 7.67
N VAL A 56 -6.49 8.13 8.27
CA VAL A 56 -5.67 7.11 7.58
C VAL A 56 -6.52 5.95 7.09
N ILE A 57 -7.59 5.58 7.81
CA ILE A 57 -8.54 4.54 7.37
C ILE A 57 -9.23 4.96 6.07
N GLY A 58 -9.69 6.21 6.01
CA GLY A 58 -10.33 6.77 4.82
C GLY A 58 -9.39 6.81 3.62
N GLN A 59 -8.13 7.19 3.85
CA GLN A 59 -7.10 7.19 2.82
C GLN A 59 -6.77 5.77 2.32
N CYS A 60 -6.64 4.80 3.24
CA CYS A 60 -6.44 3.39 2.89
C CYS A 60 -7.58 2.85 2.03
N ARG A 61 -8.83 3.20 2.36
CA ARG A 61 -10.01 2.78 1.61
C ARG A 61 -10.01 3.38 0.20
N LYS A 62 -9.75 4.68 0.07
CA LYS A 62 -9.65 5.35 -1.24
C LYS A 62 -8.57 4.74 -2.13
N LEU A 63 -7.39 4.44 -1.57
CA LEU A 63 -6.31 3.76 -2.28
C LEU A 63 -6.71 2.34 -2.71
N ALA A 64 -7.31 1.55 -1.81
CA ALA A 64 -7.79 0.22 -2.13
C ALA A 64 -8.84 0.22 -3.25
N THR A 65 -9.79 1.16 -3.22
CA THR A 65 -10.80 1.31 -4.29
C THR A 65 -10.16 1.68 -5.62
N LYS A 66 -9.22 2.63 -5.66
CA LYS A 66 -8.51 2.98 -6.89
C LYS A 66 -7.74 1.79 -7.47
N LEU A 67 -7.14 0.97 -6.62
CA LEU A 67 -6.43 -0.23 -7.06
C LEU A 67 -7.37 -1.29 -7.61
N PHE A 68 -8.48 -1.51 -6.93
CA PHE A 68 -9.50 -2.43 -7.40
C PHE A 68 -10.07 -1.97 -8.75
N GLN A 69 -10.28 -0.68 -8.93
CA GLN A 69 -10.69 -0.12 -10.22
C GLN A 69 -9.64 -0.30 -11.30
N ILE A 70 -8.35 -0.08 -11.00
CA ILE A 70 -7.26 -0.36 -11.96
C ILE A 70 -7.23 -1.85 -12.30
N TYR A 71 -7.37 -2.73 -11.30
CA TYR A 71 -7.46 -4.18 -11.52
C TYR A 71 -8.66 -4.59 -12.38
N CYS A 72 -9.83 -3.99 -12.19
CA CYS A 72 -11.01 -4.29 -12.99
C CYS A 72 -10.96 -3.67 -14.40
N ALA A 73 -10.29 -2.52 -14.55
CA ALA A 73 -10.19 -1.81 -15.83
C ALA A 73 -9.03 -2.30 -16.70
N ALA A 74 -7.97 -2.80 -16.08
CA ALA A 74 -6.94 -3.56 -16.76
C ALA A 74 -7.45 -5.00 -16.88
N ASP A 75 -7.84 -5.40 -18.08
CA ASP A 75 -8.02 -6.81 -18.48
C ASP A 75 -6.65 -7.54 -18.47
N GLU A 76 -5.88 -7.37 -17.39
CA GLU A 76 -4.47 -7.75 -17.30
C GLU A 76 -4.33 -9.12 -16.64
N PRO A 77 -3.64 -10.07 -17.29
CA PRO A 77 -3.45 -11.45 -16.82
C PRO A 77 -2.53 -11.57 -15.59
N PHE A 78 -2.26 -10.49 -14.86
CA PHE A 78 -1.27 -10.47 -13.78
C PHE A 78 -1.71 -11.18 -12.48
N PHE A 79 -2.99 -11.58 -12.39
CA PHE A 79 -3.51 -12.46 -11.32
C PHE A 79 -4.25 -13.68 -11.87
N GLY A 80 -4.05 -14.02 -13.15
CA GLY A 80 -4.70 -15.14 -13.82
C GLY A 80 -3.71 -16.23 -14.20
N GLN A 81 -3.10 -16.91 -13.22
CA GLN A 81 -2.65 -18.30 -13.37
C GLN A 81 -2.92 -19.02 -12.05
N SER A 82 -4.01 -19.78 -12.02
CA SER A 82 -4.15 -21.00 -11.21
C SER A 82 -3.87 -22.19 -12.11
#